data_AF-A0A423VZG0-F1
#
_entry.id   AF-A0A423VZG0-F1
#
_cell.length_a   1.000
_cell.length_b   1.000
_cell.length_c   1.000
_cell.angle_alpha   90.00
_cell.angle_beta   90.00
_cell.angle_gamma   90.00
#
_symmetry.space_group_name_H-M   'P 1'
#
loop_
_entity.id
_entity.type
_entity.pdbx_description
1 polymer ?
#
loop_
_entity_poly.entity_id
_entity_poly.type
_entity_poly.pdbx_seq_one_letter_code
_entity_poly.pdbx_strand_id
1 'polypeptide(L)'
;MDPYSSEGELVNIHAAFHQYQYQSVLDDFDPESFSPENRLPARVLQLRSRVALGQAQAVLDEVAGEAHKQPELAAVAALAELSLGNAGPAVEAVERLLADAGDAAGENAIVQVVGGTVLAAGGKADEALALLGRHQGNLDAVALIVQIYLQQNRNDLALKEVASARRWAQDSILVNLAESWVGLRQGGEKYQQAFYVFEELAQAPSTSSVQTLVAQAVAELHLGRTEEAQSALDQALQKDPSYAEAIANALVLQAIIGKDTSELKETLKNKAPQHAFLTDLEEKSALFDTAASKFSAKVSA
;
A
#
# COMPACT_ATOMS: atom_id res chain seq x y z
N MET A 1 -13.86 -3.51 -22.28
CA MET A 1 -14.43 -2.30 -21.65
C MET A 1 -13.40 -1.75 -20.67
N ASP A 2 -13.28 -0.43 -20.50
CA ASP A 2 -12.40 0.13 -19.46
C ASP A 2 -12.91 -0.29 -18.08
N PRO A 3 -12.15 -1.09 -17.30
CA PRO A 3 -12.59 -1.55 -15.98
C PRO A 3 -12.72 -0.42 -14.96
N TYR A 4 -12.18 0.78 -15.28
CA TYR A 4 -12.26 1.98 -14.45
C TYR A 4 -13.34 2.97 -14.91
N SER A 5 -14.11 2.63 -15.96
CA SER A 5 -15.26 3.46 -16.35
C SER A 5 -16.34 3.34 -15.28
N SER A 6 -17.07 4.41 -14.97
CA SER A 6 -18.15 4.44 -13.96
C SER A 6 -19.31 3.48 -14.25
N GLU A 7 -19.35 2.89 -15.46
CA GLU A 7 -20.33 1.90 -15.91
C GLU A 7 -19.75 0.48 -16.01
N GLY A 8 -18.50 0.28 -15.59
CA GLY A 8 -17.80 -1.00 -15.62
C GLY A 8 -18.38 -2.00 -14.61
N GLU A 9 -18.49 -3.26 -15.02
CA GLU A 9 -18.99 -4.34 -14.15
C GLU A 9 -18.14 -4.52 -12.88
N LEU A 10 -16.83 -4.22 -12.96
CA LEU A 10 -15.87 -4.36 -11.86
C LEU A 10 -15.78 -3.13 -10.93
N VAL A 11 -16.51 -2.05 -11.20
CA VAL A 11 -16.36 -0.77 -10.46
C VAL A 11 -16.54 -0.95 -8.96
N ASN A 12 -17.59 -1.67 -8.55
CA ASN A 12 -17.93 -1.82 -7.14
C ASN A 12 -16.92 -2.70 -6.39
N ILE A 13 -16.48 -3.82 -6.99
CA ILE A 13 -15.48 -4.69 -6.38
C ILE A 13 -14.10 -4.00 -6.32
N HIS A 14 -13.74 -3.21 -7.33
CA HIS A 14 -12.54 -2.38 -7.29
C HIS A 14 -12.62 -1.30 -6.22
N ALA A 15 -13.76 -0.61 -6.09
CA ALA A 15 -13.95 0.40 -5.06
C ALA A 15 -13.81 -0.21 -3.66
N ALA A 16 -14.49 -1.32 -3.39
CA ALA A 16 -14.38 -2.05 -2.13
C ALA A 16 -12.92 -2.47 -1.84
N PHE A 17 -12.21 -3.01 -2.84
CA PHE A 17 -10.81 -3.39 -2.71
C PHE A 17 -9.90 -2.21 -2.33
N HIS A 18 -10.03 -1.08 -3.02
CA HIS A 18 -9.20 0.11 -2.79
C HIS A 18 -9.58 0.90 -1.54
N GLN A 19 -10.75 0.64 -0.98
CA GLN A 19 -11.19 1.15 0.33
C GLN A 19 -10.83 0.19 1.48
N TYR A 20 -10.04 -0.85 1.19
CA TYR A 20 -9.60 -1.87 2.14
C TYR A 20 -10.76 -2.68 2.75
N GLN A 21 -11.91 -2.73 2.06
CA GLN A 21 -13.07 -3.54 2.45
C GLN A 21 -12.89 -4.97 1.97
N TYR A 22 -11.76 -5.58 2.34
CA TYR A 22 -11.36 -6.90 1.83
C TYR A 22 -12.37 -7.99 2.17
N GLN A 23 -13.00 -7.92 3.35
CA GLN A 23 -14.03 -8.88 3.74
C GLN A 23 -15.28 -8.74 2.86
N SER A 24 -15.74 -7.51 2.59
CA SER A 24 -16.84 -7.26 1.66
C SER A 24 -16.53 -7.72 0.22
N VAL A 25 -15.28 -7.60 -0.23
CA VAL A 25 -14.85 -8.17 -1.53
C VAL A 25 -15.11 -9.69 -1.60
N LEU A 26 -15.00 -10.40 -0.48
CA LEU A 26 -15.25 -11.84 -0.41
C LEU A 26 -16.73 -12.18 -0.23
N ASP A 27 -17.44 -11.42 0.59
CA ASP A 27 -18.82 -11.75 0.99
C ASP A 27 -19.86 -11.28 -0.06
N ASP A 28 -19.63 -10.13 -0.69
CA ASP A 28 -20.65 -9.45 -1.49
C ASP A 28 -20.49 -9.67 -3.01
N PHE A 29 -19.33 -10.21 -3.45
CA PHE A 29 -19.01 -10.35 -4.88
C PHE A 29 -18.63 -11.79 -5.23
N ASP A 30 -19.50 -12.49 -5.96
CA ASP A 30 -19.22 -13.81 -6.52
C ASP A 30 -18.62 -13.68 -7.93
N PRO A 31 -17.37 -14.14 -8.19
CA PRO A 31 -16.75 -14.08 -9.51
C PRO A 31 -17.57 -14.73 -10.63
N GLU A 32 -18.37 -15.76 -10.35
CA GLU A 32 -19.21 -16.41 -11.36
C GLU A 32 -20.41 -15.56 -11.81
N SER A 33 -20.78 -14.56 -11.01
CA SER A 33 -21.83 -13.59 -11.35
C SER A 33 -21.36 -12.53 -12.35
N PHE A 34 -20.06 -12.43 -12.61
CA PHE A 34 -19.49 -11.51 -13.60
C PHE A 34 -19.48 -12.13 -15.02
N SER A 35 -19.46 -11.26 -16.02
CA SER A 35 -19.26 -11.64 -17.42
C SER A 35 -17.98 -12.48 -17.61
N PRO A 36 -17.92 -13.38 -18.61
CA PRO A 36 -16.78 -14.29 -18.78
C PRO A 36 -15.40 -13.62 -18.81
N GLU A 37 -15.31 -12.42 -19.37
CA GLU A 37 -14.09 -11.59 -19.42
C GLU A 37 -13.67 -11.00 -18.06
N ASN A 38 -14.63 -10.81 -17.14
CA ASN A 38 -14.40 -10.20 -15.83
C ASN A 38 -14.32 -11.20 -14.68
N ARG A 39 -14.62 -12.49 -14.90
CA ARG A 39 -14.52 -13.52 -13.84
C ARG A 39 -13.12 -13.65 -13.26
N LEU A 40 -12.09 -13.72 -14.13
CA LEU A 40 -10.71 -13.83 -13.69
C LEU A 40 -10.24 -12.55 -12.96
N PRO A 41 -10.45 -11.33 -13.49
CA PRO A 41 -10.19 -10.10 -12.75
C PRO A 41 -10.87 -10.04 -11.37
N ALA A 42 -12.14 -10.41 -11.27
CA ALA A 42 -12.86 -10.45 -10.00
C ALA A 42 -12.26 -11.49 -9.03
N ARG A 43 -11.95 -12.70 -9.52
CA ARG A 43 -11.24 -13.74 -8.73
C ARG A 43 -9.89 -13.24 -8.24
N VAL A 44 -9.12 -12.54 -9.06
CA VAL A 44 -7.83 -11.96 -8.66
C VAL A 44 -8.00 -10.94 -7.53
N LEU A 45 -9.01 -10.08 -7.58
CA LEU A 45 -9.31 -9.16 -6.47
C LEU A 45 -9.66 -9.92 -5.18
N GLN A 46 -10.45 -11.00 -5.26
CA GLN A 46 -10.71 -11.85 -4.09
C GLN A 46 -9.44 -12.51 -3.53
N LEU A 47 -8.58 -13.06 -4.39
CA LEU A 47 -7.33 -13.67 -3.95
C LEU A 47 -6.41 -12.64 -3.30
N ARG A 48 -6.29 -11.44 -3.87
CA ARG A 48 -5.54 -10.32 -3.27
C ARG A 48 -6.13 -9.90 -1.91
N SER A 49 -7.46 -9.83 -1.78
CA SER A 49 -8.13 -9.56 -0.50
C SER A 49 -7.82 -10.63 0.54
N ARG A 50 -7.82 -11.91 0.15
CA ARG A 50 -7.45 -13.02 1.04
C ARG A 50 -6.01 -12.94 1.50
N VAL A 51 -5.08 -12.59 0.60
CA VAL A 51 -3.67 -12.33 0.99
C VAL A 51 -3.61 -11.20 2.02
N ALA A 52 -4.32 -10.09 1.79
CA ALA A 52 -4.36 -8.95 2.72
C ALA A 52 -4.99 -9.32 4.09
N LEU A 53 -5.91 -10.28 4.13
CA LEU A 53 -6.52 -10.82 5.35
C LEU A 53 -5.69 -11.93 6.02
N GLY A 54 -4.43 -12.13 5.60
CA GLY A 54 -3.51 -13.10 6.22
C GLY A 54 -3.71 -14.55 5.77
N GLN A 55 -4.49 -14.79 4.71
CA GLN A 55 -4.77 -16.13 4.17
C GLN A 55 -3.80 -16.52 3.03
N ALA A 56 -2.60 -15.96 3.02
CA ALA A 56 -1.64 -16.11 1.92
C ALA A 56 -1.29 -17.58 1.61
N GLN A 57 -1.07 -18.43 2.63
CA GLN A 57 -0.77 -19.85 2.40
C GLN A 57 -1.91 -20.57 1.68
N ALA A 58 -3.16 -20.33 2.08
CA ALA A 58 -4.32 -20.95 1.45
C ALA A 58 -4.51 -20.48 0.00
N VAL A 59 -4.20 -19.22 -0.29
CA VAL A 59 -4.20 -18.67 -1.66
C VAL A 59 -3.12 -19.36 -2.51
N LEU A 60 -1.90 -19.48 -1.97
CA LEU A 60 -0.78 -20.13 -2.65
C LEU A 60 -1.10 -21.59 -3.02
N ASP A 61 -1.67 -22.34 -2.08
CA ASP A 61 -2.07 -23.74 -2.28
C ASP A 61 -3.18 -23.88 -3.34
N GLU A 62 -4.15 -22.96 -3.36
CA GLU A 62 -5.25 -22.96 -4.33
C GLU A 62 -4.75 -22.71 -5.75
N VAL A 63 -3.90 -21.71 -5.95
CA VAL A 63 -3.48 -21.29 -7.30
C VAL A 63 -2.33 -22.12 -7.87
N ALA A 64 -1.64 -22.93 -7.05
CA ALA A 64 -0.46 -23.70 -7.46
C ALA A 64 -0.70 -24.57 -8.72
N GLY A 65 -1.88 -25.17 -8.84
CA GLY A 65 -2.26 -26.01 -9.98
C GLY A 65 -2.61 -25.23 -11.27
N GLU A 66 -2.81 -23.92 -11.18
CA GLU A 66 -3.26 -23.08 -12.29
C GLU A 66 -2.22 -22.05 -12.71
N ALA A 67 -1.29 -21.68 -11.82
CA ALA A 67 -0.27 -20.66 -12.03
C ALA A 67 0.58 -20.87 -13.29
N HIS A 68 0.87 -22.12 -13.66
CA HIS A 68 1.63 -22.44 -14.87
C HIS A 68 0.85 -22.22 -16.17
N LYS A 69 -0.48 -22.04 -16.11
CA LYS A 69 -1.36 -21.82 -17.26
C LYS A 69 -1.85 -20.37 -17.36
N GLN A 70 -1.90 -19.66 -16.23
CA GLN A 70 -2.46 -18.33 -16.13
C GLN A 70 -1.44 -17.38 -15.46
N PRO A 71 -0.84 -16.44 -16.23
CA PRO A 71 0.19 -15.56 -15.71
C PRO A 71 -0.32 -14.65 -14.56
N GLU A 72 -1.60 -14.30 -14.56
CA GLU A 72 -2.26 -13.55 -13.49
C GLU A 72 -2.20 -14.30 -12.16
N LEU A 73 -2.50 -15.59 -12.18
CA LEU A 73 -2.48 -16.44 -10.99
C LEU A 73 -1.05 -16.75 -10.53
N ALA A 74 -0.08 -16.82 -11.46
CA ALA A 74 1.34 -16.87 -11.10
C ALA A 74 1.80 -15.61 -10.36
N ALA A 75 1.37 -14.43 -10.82
CA ALA A 75 1.66 -13.17 -10.12
C ALA A 75 1.00 -13.14 -8.73
N VAL A 76 -0.23 -13.63 -8.59
CA VAL A 76 -0.91 -13.75 -7.29
C VAL A 76 -0.19 -14.73 -6.36
N ALA A 77 0.32 -15.86 -6.86
CA ALA A 77 1.16 -16.78 -6.09
C ALA A 77 2.42 -16.07 -5.56
N ALA A 78 3.10 -15.30 -6.41
CA ALA A 78 4.27 -14.51 -5.97
C ALA A 78 3.90 -13.47 -4.90
N LEU A 79 2.73 -12.82 -5.01
CA LEU A 79 2.23 -11.91 -3.98
C LEU A 79 1.95 -12.64 -2.65
N ALA A 80 1.39 -13.85 -2.71
CA ALA A 80 1.17 -14.67 -1.52
C ALA A 80 2.50 -15.08 -0.86
N GLU A 81 3.49 -15.51 -1.64
CA GLU A 81 4.86 -15.81 -1.17
C GLU A 81 5.50 -14.60 -0.48
N LEU A 82 5.38 -13.42 -1.08
CA LEU A 82 5.86 -12.18 -0.47
C LEU A 82 5.21 -11.93 0.91
N SER A 83 3.89 -12.11 1.01
CA SER A 83 3.15 -11.93 2.27
C SER A 83 3.51 -12.96 3.34
N LEU A 84 4.07 -14.11 2.96
CA LEU A 84 4.59 -15.12 3.89
C LEU A 84 6.03 -14.81 4.36
N GLY A 85 6.62 -13.70 3.89
CA GLY A 85 7.98 -13.29 4.21
C GLY A 85 9.03 -13.82 3.21
N ASN A 86 8.61 -14.47 2.13
CA ASN A 86 9.51 -15.05 1.12
C ASN A 86 9.78 -14.06 -0.02
N ALA A 87 10.25 -12.86 0.31
CA ALA A 87 10.43 -11.77 -0.65
C ALA A 87 11.39 -12.12 -1.82
N GLY A 88 12.52 -12.77 -1.54
CA GLY A 88 13.47 -13.20 -2.58
C GLY A 88 12.84 -14.16 -3.60
N PRO A 89 12.29 -15.31 -3.16
CA PRO A 89 11.57 -16.23 -4.03
C PRO A 89 10.40 -15.60 -4.80
N ALA A 90 9.66 -14.69 -4.17
CA ALA A 90 8.56 -13.97 -4.82
C ALA A 90 9.05 -13.09 -5.99
N VAL A 91 10.13 -12.34 -5.80
CA VAL A 91 10.76 -11.53 -6.85
C VAL A 91 11.25 -12.42 -7.99
N GLU A 92 11.98 -13.50 -7.69
CA GLU A 92 12.48 -14.43 -8.70
C GLU A 92 11.33 -15.06 -9.51
N ALA A 93 10.20 -15.35 -8.88
CA ALA A 93 9.02 -15.88 -9.55
C ALA A 93 8.43 -14.90 -10.57
N VAL A 94 8.35 -13.61 -10.23
CA VAL A 94 7.89 -12.56 -11.16
C VAL A 94 8.89 -12.33 -12.28
N GLU A 95 10.19 -12.27 -11.98
CA GLU A 95 11.23 -12.13 -13.01
C GLU A 95 11.18 -13.30 -14.01
N ARG A 96 11.02 -14.53 -13.51
CA ARG A 96 10.85 -15.73 -14.35
C ARG A 96 9.57 -15.66 -15.19
N LEU A 97 8.45 -15.26 -14.58
CA LEU A 97 7.18 -15.10 -15.29
C LEU A 97 7.33 -14.16 -16.49
N LEU A 98 7.99 -13.01 -16.30
CA LEU A 98 8.22 -12.02 -17.35
C LEU A 98 9.21 -12.52 -18.40
N ALA A 99 10.21 -13.31 -18.01
CA ALA A 99 11.16 -13.92 -18.94
C ALA A 99 10.53 -15.01 -19.81
N ASP A 100 9.71 -15.89 -19.22
CA ASP A 100 9.14 -17.07 -19.89
C ASP A 100 7.98 -16.70 -20.83
N ALA A 101 7.10 -15.78 -20.39
CA ALA A 101 5.93 -15.36 -21.16
C ALA A 101 6.19 -14.12 -22.05
N GLY A 102 7.37 -13.50 -21.93
CA GLY A 102 7.79 -12.37 -22.76
C GLY A 102 6.80 -11.19 -22.71
N ASP A 103 6.58 -10.56 -23.87
CA ASP A 103 5.73 -9.37 -23.97
C ASP A 103 4.27 -9.62 -23.57
N ALA A 104 3.75 -10.84 -23.75
CA ALA A 104 2.36 -11.16 -23.40
C ALA A 104 2.09 -11.00 -21.90
N ALA A 105 3.03 -11.38 -21.03
CA ALA A 105 2.92 -11.14 -19.59
C ALA A 105 3.20 -9.68 -19.24
N GLY A 106 4.17 -9.04 -19.92
CA GLY A 106 4.49 -7.64 -19.69
C GLY A 106 3.38 -6.65 -20.11
N GLU A 107 2.49 -7.05 -21.02
CA GLU A 107 1.31 -6.28 -21.45
C GLU A 107 0.04 -6.61 -20.66
N ASN A 108 0.06 -7.67 -19.84
CA ASN A 108 -1.08 -8.07 -19.03
C ASN A 108 -1.23 -7.12 -17.83
N ALA A 109 -2.35 -6.40 -17.76
CA ALA A 109 -2.60 -5.38 -16.73
C ALA A 109 -2.54 -5.94 -15.29
N ILE A 110 -3.01 -7.16 -15.06
CA ILE A 110 -2.97 -7.79 -13.73
C ILE A 110 -1.53 -8.14 -13.36
N VAL A 111 -0.76 -8.71 -14.30
CA VAL A 111 0.66 -9.01 -14.08
C VAL A 111 1.45 -7.74 -13.83
N GLN A 112 1.18 -6.66 -14.58
CA GLN A 112 1.82 -5.36 -14.35
C GLN A 112 1.63 -4.88 -12.91
N VAL A 113 0.38 -4.87 -12.42
CA VAL A 113 0.04 -4.37 -11.08
C VAL A 113 0.56 -5.30 -9.99
N VAL A 114 0.25 -6.59 -10.07
CA VAL A 114 0.59 -7.56 -9.02
C VAL A 114 2.09 -7.85 -9.02
N GLY A 115 2.68 -8.08 -10.20
CA GLY A 115 4.12 -8.25 -10.37
C GLY A 115 4.89 -6.98 -9.99
N GLY A 116 4.41 -5.81 -10.38
CA GLY A 116 4.99 -4.52 -9.97
C GLY A 116 4.95 -4.32 -8.45
N THR A 117 3.87 -4.76 -7.79
CA THR A 117 3.76 -4.72 -6.32
C THR A 117 4.84 -5.59 -5.68
N VAL A 118 5.01 -6.82 -6.18
CA VAL A 118 6.02 -7.76 -5.68
C VAL A 118 7.44 -7.24 -5.89
N LEU A 119 7.75 -6.74 -7.10
CA LEU A 119 9.06 -6.17 -7.41
C LEU A 119 9.36 -4.96 -6.51
N ALA A 120 8.43 -4.01 -6.39
CA ALA A 120 8.61 -2.82 -5.56
C ALA A 120 8.86 -3.18 -4.08
N ALA A 121 8.03 -4.07 -3.52
CA ALA A 121 8.19 -4.53 -2.13
C ALA A 121 9.47 -5.35 -1.91
N GLY A 122 9.95 -6.05 -2.95
CA GLY A 122 11.23 -6.76 -2.95
C GLY A 122 12.46 -5.87 -3.18
N GLY A 123 12.32 -4.54 -3.22
CA GLY A 123 13.41 -3.59 -3.42
C GLY A 123 13.83 -3.39 -4.88
N LYS A 124 13.06 -3.93 -5.83
CA LYS A 124 13.27 -3.84 -7.29
C LYS A 124 12.42 -2.71 -7.89
N ALA A 125 12.59 -1.50 -7.35
CA ALA A 125 11.74 -0.36 -7.68
C ALA A 125 11.87 0.08 -9.15
N ASP A 126 13.06 0.03 -9.72
CA ASP A 126 13.29 0.42 -11.12
C ASP A 126 12.67 -0.60 -12.09
N GLU A 127 12.80 -1.90 -11.80
CA GLU A 127 12.15 -2.96 -12.58
C GLU A 127 10.60 -2.88 -12.45
N ALA A 128 10.09 -2.57 -11.26
CA ALA A 128 8.66 -2.35 -11.05
C ALA A 128 8.14 -1.17 -11.90
N LEU A 129 8.84 -0.02 -11.90
CA LEU A 129 8.48 1.13 -12.71
C LEU A 129 8.54 0.82 -14.22
N ALA A 130 9.55 0.05 -14.65
CA ALA A 130 9.66 -0.37 -16.05
C ALA A 130 8.49 -1.25 -16.49
N LEU A 131 8.03 -2.17 -15.63
CA LEU A 131 6.87 -3.01 -15.88
C LEU A 131 5.57 -2.18 -15.87
N LEU A 132 5.34 -1.39 -14.82
CA LEU A 132 4.13 -0.59 -14.64
C LEU A 132 3.98 0.47 -15.72
N GLY A 133 5.08 1.06 -16.19
CA GLY A 133 5.07 2.06 -17.27
C GLY A 133 4.54 1.55 -18.61
N ARG A 134 4.35 0.23 -18.77
CA ARG A 134 3.70 -0.39 -19.94
C ARG A 134 2.17 -0.36 -19.87
N HIS A 135 1.59 0.14 -18.78
CA HIS A 135 0.14 0.20 -18.61
C HIS A 135 -0.55 1.04 -19.71
N GLN A 136 -1.78 0.63 -20.05
CA GLN A 136 -2.62 1.35 -21.02
C GLN A 136 -3.83 1.95 -20.30
N GLY A 137 -3.60 3.05 -19.57
CA GLY A 137 -4.67 3.74 -18.83
C GLY A 137 -5.17 3.00 -17.59
N ASN A 138 -4.39 2.04 -17.06
CA ASN A 138 -4.74 1.34 -15.83
C ASN A 138 -4.45 2.22 -14.60
N LEU A 139 -5.47 2.49 -13.78
CA LEU A 139 -5.33 3.36 -12.60
C LEU A 139 -4.66 2.68 -11.39
N ASP A 140 -4.79 1.36 -11.22
CA ASP A 140 -4.02 0.63 -10.19
C ASP A 140 -2.52 0.80 -10.45
N ALA A 141 -2.09 0.69 -11.71
CA ALA A 141 -0.69 0.88 -12.11
C ALA A 141 -0.21 2.32 -11.86
N VAL A 142 -1.02 3.33 -12.23
CA VAL A 142 -0.73 4.75 -11.93
C VAL A 142 -0.55 4.96 -10.43
N ALA A 143 -1.48 4.46 -9.61
CA ALA A 143 -1.43 4.63 -8.16
C ALA A 143 -0.16 3.99 -7.57
N LEU A 144 0.23 2.80 -8.06
CA LEU A 144 1.45 2.13 -7.62
C LEU A 144 2.72 2.86 -8.08
N ILE A 145 2.77 3.38 -9.31
CA ILE A 145 3.88 4.23 -9.79
C ILE A 145 4.04 5.45 -8.87
N VAL A 146 2.94 6.12 -8.52
CA VAL A 146 2.94 7.25 -7.57
C VAL A 146 3.53 6.84 -6.23
N GLN A 147 3.10 5.71 -5.66
CA GLN A 147 3.64 5.20 -4.40
C GLN A 147 5.14 4.95 -4.47
N ILE A 148 5.64 4.30 -5.52
CA ILE A 148 7.07 4.02 -5.71
C ILE A 148 7.87 5.33 -5.79
N TYR A 149 7.40 6.31 -6.57
CA TYR A 149 8.06 7.61 -6.64
C TYR A 149 8.10 8.33 -5.29
N LEU A 150 7.02 8.28 -4.51
CA LEU A 150 6.99 8.89 -3.18
C LEU A 150 7.97 8.21 -2.22
N GLN A 151 8.07 6.88 -2.25
CA GLN A 151 9.05 6.12 -1.47
C GLN A 151 10.50 6.45 -1.84
N GLN A 152 10.76 6.73 -3.12
CA GLN A 152 12.06 7.20 -3.61
C GLN A 152 12.31 8.70 -3.36
N ASN A 153 11.42 9.39 -2.64
CA ASN A 153 11.46 10.85 -2.45
C ASN A 153 11.42 11.66 -3.76
N ARG A 154 10.91 11.08 -4.85
CA ARG A 154 10.71 11.72 -6.16
C ARG A 154 9.32 12.35 -6.26
N ASN A 155 9.06 13.30 -5.37
CA ASN A 155 7.78 14.01 -5.29
C ASN A 155 7.40 14.73 -6.61
N ASP A 156 8.42 15.14 -7.39
CA ASP A 156 8.27 15.74 -8.72
C ASP A 156 7.61 14.79 -9.73
N LEU A 157 8.07 13.54 -9.77
CA LEU A 157 7.54 12.52 -10.67
C LEU A 157 6.17 12.04 -10.23
N ALA A 158 5.96 11.85 -8.93
CA ALA A 158 4.66 11.50 -8.37
C ALA A 158 3.58 12.54 -8.71
N LEU A 159 3.91 13.83 -8.57
CA LEU A 159 3.00 14.92 -8.94
C LEU A 159 2.69 14.93 -10.44
N LYS A 160 3.69 14.69 -11.30
CA LYS A 160 3.49 14.63 -12.74
C LYS A 160 2.56 13.47 -13.12
N GLU A 161 2.74 12.31 -12.50
CA GLU A 161 1.94 11.11 -12.78
C GLU A 161 0.48 11.32 -12.39
N VAL A 162 0.21 11.79 -11.17
CA VAL A 162 -1.17 12.04 -10.72
C VAL A 162 -1.85 13.16 -11.53
N ALA A 163 -1.12 14.22 -11.89
CA ALA A 163 -1.66 15.29 -12.72
C ALA A 163 -1.98 14.83 -14.15
N SER A 164 -1.25 13.83 -14.67
CA SER A 164 -1.55 13.18 -15.95
C SER A 164 -2.85 12.38 -15.86
N ALA A 165 -2.97 11.54 -14.82
CA ALA A 165 -4.14 10.71 -14.56
C ALA A 165 -5.42 11.51 -14.35
N ARG A 166 -5.33 12.61 -13.59
CA ARG A 166 -6.47 13.50 -13.28
C ARG A 166 -7.16 14.07 -14.53
N ARG A 167 -6.46 14.20 -15.65
CA ARG A 167 -7.04 14.74 -16.90
C ARG A 167 -8.11 13.85 -17.51
N TRP A 168 -8.03 12.55 -17.28
CA TRP A 168 -8.92 11.56 -17.90
C TRP A 168 -9.72 10.72 -16.88
N ALA A 169 -9.34 10.71 -15.60
CA ALA A 169 -10.05 10.01 -14.53
C ALA A 169 -10.39 10.96 -13.35
N GLN A 170 -11.24 11.95 -13.59
CA GLN A 170 -11.52 13.03 -12.62
C GLN A 170 -12.25 12.58 -11.35
N ASP A 171 -13.13 11.58 -11.47
CA ASP A 171 -14.00 11.09 -10.38
C ASP A 171 -13.49 9.79 -9.75
N SER A 172 -12.26 9.37 -10.09
CA SER A 172 -11.71 8.12 -9.57
C SER A 172 -11.20 8.28 -8.14
N ILE A 173 -11.64 7.36 -7.27
CA ILE A 173 -11.10 7.23 -5.90
C ILE A 173 -9.58 7.01 -5.90
N LEU A 174 -9.04 6.25 -6.86
CA LEU A 174 -7.61 6.00 -6.95
C LEU A 174 -6.82 7.28 -7.24
N VAL A 175 -7.36 8.15 -8.09
CA VAL A 175 -6.74 9.45 -8.37
C VAL A 175 -6.83 10.35 -7.14
N ASN A 176 -7.96 10.36 -6.44
CA ASN A 176 -8.12 11.13 -5.19
C ASN A 176 -7.16 10.64 -4.09
N LEU A 177 -6.98 9.32 -3.95
CA LEU A 177 -6.01 8.72 -3.02
C LEU A 177 -4.57 9.09 -3.39
N ALA A 178 -4.19 8.91 -4.66
CA ALA A 178 -2.86 9.25 -5.15
C ALA A 178 -2.53 10.74 -4.96
N GLU A 179 -3.49 11.62 -5.25
CA GLU A 179 -3.32 13.06 -5.05
C GLU A 179 -3.20 13.41 -3.56
N SER A 180 -3.93 12.72 -2.70
CA SER A 180 -3.84 12.89 -1.24
C SER A 180 -2.47 12.47 -0.71
N TRP A 181 -1.90 11.35 -1.18
CA TRP A 181 -0.55 10.93 -0.82
C TRP A 181 0.51 11.95 -1.25
N VAL A 182 0.42 12.46 -2.49
CA VAL A 182 1.30 13.54 -2.98
C VAL A 182 1.09 14.81 -2.15
N GLY A 183 -0.15 15.15 -1.82
CA GLY A 183 -0.51 16.31 -1.01
C GLY A 183 0.10 16.29 0.38
N LEU A 184 0.08 15.13 1.06
CA LEU A 184 0.77 14.93 2.34
C LEU A 184 2.29 15.11 2.24
N ARG A 185 2.88 14.94 1.06
CA ARG A 185 4.32 15.16 0.83
C ARG A 185 4.65 16.61 0.47
N GLN A 186 3.68 17.38 -0.01
CA GLN A 186 3.82 18.80 -0.34
C GLN A 186 3.58 19.72 0.85
N GLY A 187 2.58 19.40 1.68
CA GLY A 187 2.20 20.18 2.85
C GLY A 187 1.50 21.51 2.56
N GLY A 188 1.37 22.33 3.60
CA GLY A 188 0.58 23.58 3.56
C GLY A 188 -0.91 23.29 3.36
N GLU A 189 -1.56 24.01 2.44
CA GLU A 189 -2.99 23.83 2.13
C GLU A 189 -3.33 22.43 1.61
N LYS A 190 -2.33 21.68 1.12
CA LYS A 190 -2.49 20.30 0.64
C LYS A 190 -2.81 19.31 1.75
N TYR A 191 -2.42 19.58 2.99
CA TYR A 191 -2.82 18.75 4.13
C TYR A 191 -4.33 18.74 4.32
N GLN A 192 -4.98 19.91 4.21
CA GLN A 192 -6.43 20.02 4.38
C GLN A 192 -7.19 19.34 3.23
N GLN A 193 -6.65 19.38 2.01
CA GLN A 193 -7.23 18.69 0.86
C GLN A 193 -7.16 17.16 1.03
N ALA A 194 -5.99 16.64 1.41
CA ALA A 194 -5.81 15.21 1.68
C ALA A 194 -6.68 14.73 2.85
N PHE A 195 -6.80 15.55 3.90
CA PHE A 195 -7.66 15.26 5.05
C PHE A 195 -9.11 14.99 4.64
N TYR A 196 -9.73 15.84 3.81
CA TYR A 196 -11.13 15.64 3.44
C TYR A 196 -11.37 14.30 2.73
N VAL A 197 -10.43 13.88 1.87
CA VAL A 197 -10.51 12.58 1.19
C VAL A 197 -10.42 11.43 2.20
N PHE A 198 -9.46 11.48 3.14
CA PHE A 198 -9.32 10.40 4.12
C PHE A 198 -10.43 10.39 5.16
N GLU A 199 -10.92 11.57 5.57
CA GLU A 199 -12.06 11.71 6.47
C GLU A 199 -13.33 11.10 5.86
N GLU A 200 -13.63 11.42 4.59
CA GLU A 200 -14.78 10.86 3.88
C GLU A 200 -14.74 9.32 3.87
N LEU A 201 -13.55 8.74 3.61
CA LEU A 201 -13.35 7.30 3.61
C LEU A 201 -13.44 6.67 5.00
N ALA A 202 -13.02 7.38 6.05
CA ALA A 202 -12.99 6.85 7.40
C ALA A 202 -14.34 6.95 8.12
N GLN A 203 -15.18 7.93 7.78
CA GLN A 203 -16.45 8.20 8.46
C GLN A 203 -17.60 7.28 8.03
N ALA A 204 -17.66 6.87 6.76
CA ALA A 204 -18.77 6.04 6.28
C ALA A 204 -18.56 4.56 6.69
N PRO A 205 -19.54 3.89 7.33
CA PRO A 205 -19.38 2.51 7.78
C PRO A 205 -19.02 1.52 6.66
N SER A 206 -19.49 1.78 5.43
CA SER A 206 -19.22 0.94 4.26
C SER A 206 -17.82 1.10 3.67
N THR A 207 -17.06 2.12 4.09
CA THR A 207 -15.71 2.41 3.57
C THR A 207 -14.66 2.50 4.68
N SER A 208 -15.11 2.58 5.94
CA SER A 208 -14.27 2.67 7.13
C SER A 208 -13.53 1.36 7.39
N SER A 209 -12.21 1.41 7.36
CA SER A 209 -11.29 0.31 7.64
C SER A 209 -10.19 0.79 8.59
N VAL A 210 -9.36 -0.14 9.07
CA VAL A 210 -8.20 0.23 9.92
C VAL A 210 -7.26 1.17 9.15
N GLN A 211 -7.08 0.90 7.85
CA GLN A 211 -6.23 1.68 6.95
C GLN A 211 -6.76 3.10 6.73
N THR A 212 -8.07 3.28 6.51
CA THR A 212 -8.63 4.62 6.28
C THR A 212 -8.63 5.46 7.56
N LEU A 213 -8.84 4.84 8.73
CA LEU A 213 -8.68 5.49 10.04
C LEU A 213 -7.24 5.95 10.28
N VAL A 214 -6.24 5.12 9.94
CA VAL A 214 -4.82 5.50 10.03
C VAL A 214 -4.50 6.64 9.04
N ALA A 215 -5.02 6.59 7.81
CA ALA A 215 -4.82 7.66 6.84
C ALA A 215 -5.41 9.01 7.32
N GLN A 216 -6.61 8.97 7.91
CA GLN A 216 -7.22 10.13 8.55
C GLN A 216 -6.33 10.66 9.68
N ALA A 217 -5.88 9.79 10.59
CA ALA A 217 -5.03 10.19 11.71
C ALA A 217 -3.72 10.84 11.25
N VAL A 218 -3.09 10.31 10.21
CA VAL A 218 -1.87 10.90 9.62
C VAL A 218 -2.14 12.30 9.10
N ALA A 219 -3.26 12.51 8.39
CA ALA A 219 -3.63 13.83 7.91
C ALA A 219 -3.91 14.82 9.06
N GLU A 220 -4.58 14.38 10.13
CA GLU A 220 -4.82 15.19 11.34
C GLU A 220 -3.51 15.56 12.05
N LEU A 221 -2.55 14.63 12.14
CA LEU A 221 -1.21 14.92 12.66
C LEU A 221 -0.49 16.00 11.84
N HIS A 222 -0.58 15.93 10.51
CA HIS A 222 -0.01 16.96 9.63
C HIS A 222 -0.68 18.34 9.79
N LEU A 223 -1.96 18.36 10.19
CA LEU A 223 -2.70 19.57 10.53
C LEU A 223 -2.48 20.05 11.97
N GLY A 224 -1.71 19.32 12.78
CA GLY A 224 -1.47 19.61 14.20
C GLY A 224 -2.65 19.32 15.12
N ARG A 225 -3.63 18.56 14.64
CA ARG A 225 -4.87 18.20 15.36
C ARG A 225 -4.67 16.89 16.11
N THR A 226 -3.95 16.97 17.23
CA THR A 226 -3.48 15.79 17.95
C THR A 226 -4.59 15.02 18.67
N GLU A 227 -5.69 15.68 19.07
CA GLU A 227 -6.79 15.02 19.77
C GLU A 227 -7.63 14.17 18.80
N GLU A 228 -7.90 14.70 17.62
CA GLU A 228 -8.60 14.02 16.53
C GLU A 228 -7.76 12.86 16.00
N ALA A 229 -6.44 13.07 15.83
CA ALA A 229 -5.50 12.00 15.49
C ALA A 229 -5.51 10.86 16.52
N GLN A 230 -5.52 11.19 17.83
CA GLN A 230 -5.62 10.17 18.90
C GLN A 230 -6.90 9.36 18.75
N SER A 231 -8.05 10.03 18.59
CA SER A 231 -9.35 9.37 18.45
C SER A 231 -9.39 8.41 17.26
N ALA A 232 -8.86 8.83 16.10
CA ALA A 232 -8.80 7.98 14.91
C ALA A 232 -7.87 6.76 15.11
N LEU A 233 -6.72 6.94 15.76
CA LEU A 233 -5.79 5.83 16.06
C LEU A 233 -6.35 4.87 17.10
N ASP A 234 -7.04 5.36 18.13
CA ASP A 234 -7.70 4.53 19.13
C ASP A 234 -8.79 3.66 18.49
N GLN A 235 -9.58 4.22 17.58
CA GLN A 235 -10.56 3.47 16.79
C GLN A 235 -9.89 2.42 15.89
N ALA A 236 -8.78 2.77 15.24
CA ALA A 236 -8.02 1.82 14.42
C ALA A 236 -7.50 0.64 15.25
N LEU A 237 -6.90 0.91 16.41
CA LEU A 237 -6.38 -0.10 17.33
C LEU A 237 -7.49 -0.90 18.03
N GLN A 238 -8.68 -0.34 18.21
CA GLN A 238 -9.84 -1.09 18.67
C GLN A 238 -10.30 -2.12 17.63
N LYS A 239 -10.23 -1.77 16.34
CA LYS A 239 -10.56 -2.68 15.23
C LYS A 239 -9.49 -3.75 15.02
N ASP A 240 -8.22 -3.36 15.03
CA ASP A 240 -7.08 -4.28 14.95
C ASP A 240 -5.95 -3.83 15.90
N PRO A 241 -5.86 -4.44 17.10
CA PRO A 241 -4.83 -4.12 18.08
C PRO A 241 -3.40 -4.47 17.64
N SER A 242 -3.25 -5.22 16.55
CA SER A 242 -1.96 -5.68 16.03
C SER A 242 -1.47 -4.93 14.80
N TYR A 243 -2.28 -3.99 14.28
CA TYR A 243 -1.96 -3.26 13.07
C TYR A 243 -0.73 -2.35 13.27
N ALA A 244 0.38 -2.69 12.62
CA ALA A 244 1.69 -2.11 12.88
C ALA A 244 1.73 -0.60 12.58
N GLU A 245 1.06 -0.17 11.52
CA GLU A 245 1.02 1.22 11.08
C GLU A 245 0.24 2.09 12.07
N ALA A 246 -0.84 1.57 12.68
CA ALA A 246 -1.55 2.28 13.74
C ALA A 246 -0.68 2.44 14.99
N ILE A 247 0.03 1.37 15.40
CA ILE A 247 0.95 1.40 16.55
C ILE A 247 2.09 2.41 16.30
N ALA A 248 2.68 2.41 15.10
CA ALA A 248 3.75 3.32 14.73
C ALA A 248 3.28 4.79 14.73
N ASN A 249 2.09 5.08 14.20
CA ASN A 249 1.54 6.44 14.21
C ASN A 249 1.12 6.89 15.62
N ALA A 250 0.62 5.99 16.48
CA ALA A 250 0.36 6.27 17.88
C ALA A 250 1.65 6.60 18.65
N LEU A 251 2.76 5.93 18.34
CA LEU A 251 4.07 6.24 18.90
C LEU A 251 4.51 7.65 18.51
N VAL A 252 4.39 8.02 17.23
CA VAL A 252 4.69 9.37 16.73
C VAL A 252 3.83 10.42 17.45
N LEU A 253 2.52 10.19 17.55
CA LEU A 253 1.61 11.07 18.27
C LEU A 253 2.04 11.27 19.73
N GLN A 254 2.33 10.19 20.46
CA GLN A 254 2.79 10.26 21.85
C GLN A 254 4.08 11.06 21.99
N ALA A 255 5.03 10.89 21.07
CA ALA A 255 6.25 11.70 21.03
C ALA A 255 5.95 13.19 20.83
N ILE A 256 5.05 13.53 19.89
CA ILE A 256 4.66 14.92 19.59
C ILE A 256 4.05 15.61 20.82
N ILE A 257 3.21 14.90 21.58
CA ILE A 257 2.53 15.45 22.77
C ILE A 257 3.33 15.27 24.07
N GLY A 258 4.58 14.78 23.99
CA GLY A 258 5.49 14.66 25.12
C GLY A 258 5.14 13.55 26.13
N LYS A 259 4.47 12.48 25.70
CA LYS A 259 4.21 11.27 26.51
C LYS A 259 5.33 10.24 26.34
N ASP A 260 5.42 9.30 27.28
CA ASP A 260 6.33 8.16 27.16
C ASP A 260 5.92 7.28 25.97
N THR A 261 6.91 6.84 25.20
CA THR A 261 6.72 6.03 23.97
C THR A 261 7.26 4.61 24.12
N SER A 262 7.79 4.26 25.29
CA SER A 262 8.54 3.02 25.52
C SER A 262 7.68 1.77 25.27
N GLU A 263 6.44 1.77 25.78
CA GLU A 263 5.49 0.66 25.62
C GLU A 263 5.08 0.46 24.16
N LEU A 264 4.73 1.54 23.44
CA LEU A 264 4.37 1.43 22.02
C LEU A 264 5.57 1.01 21.16
N LYS A 265 6.78 1.48 21.49
CA LYS A 265 8.01 1.07 20.81
C LYS A 265 8.29 -0.42 21.00
N GLU A 266 8.11 -0.95 22.21
CA GLU A 266 8.25 -2.38 22.49
C GLU A 266 7.17 -3.19 21.78
N THR A 267 5.92 -2.73 21.82
CA THR A 267 4.80 -3.36 21.11
C THR A 267 5.08 -3.44 19.61
N LEU A 268 5.52 -2.34 18.99
CA LEU A 268 5.86 -2.31 17.57
C LEU A 268 7.01 -3.27 17.25
N LYS A 269 8.06 -3.33 18.08
CA LYS A 269 9.17 -4.28 17.91
C LYS A 269 8.70 -5.73 17.94
N ASN A 270 7.77 -6.05 18.84
CA ASN A 270 7.25 -7.41 18.98
C ASN A 270 6.33 -7.81 17.81
N LYS A 271 5.58 -6.86 17.25
CA LYS A 271 4.61 -7.11 16.16
C LYS A 271 5.23 -7.01 14.77
N ALA A 272 6.10 -6.03 14.55
CA ALA A 272 6.71 -5.74 13.26
C ALA A 272 8.16 -5.28 13.46
N PRO A 273 9.09 -6.18 13.79
CA PRO A 273 10.48 -5.84 14.10
C PRO A 273 11.23 -5.15 12.95
N GLN A 274 10.81 -5.39 11.70
CA GLN A 274 11.39 -4.79 10.50
C GLN A 274 10.60 -3.58 10.00
N HIS A 275 9.66 -3.04 10.80
CA HIS A 275 8.87 -1.88 10.39
C HIS A 275 9.77 -0.68 10.10
N ALA A 276 9.53 0.02 9.00
CA ALA A 276 10.40 1.09 8.48
C ALA A 276 10.72 2.17 9.54
N PHE A 277 9.76 2.53 10.39
CA PHE A 277 9.98 3.47 11.50
C PHE A 277 11.08 3.01 12.48
N LEU A 278 11.12 1.72 12.83
CA LEU A 278 12.12 1.20 13.75
C LEU A 278 13.51 1.17 13.11
N THR A 279 13.58 0.75 11.85
CA THR A 279 14.82 0.71 11.07
C THR A 279 15.41 2.11 10.91
N ASP A 280 14.59 3.10 10.52
CA ASP A 280 15.05 4.50 10.38
C ASP A 280 15.48 5.07 11.74
N LEU A 281 14.73 4.81 12.80
CA LEU A 281 15.09 5.28 14.14
C LEU A 281 16.43 4.70 14.64
N GLU A 282 16.69 3.42 14.36
CA GLU A 282 17.97 2.78 14.68
C GLU A 282 19.12 3.38 13.84
N GLU A 283 18.90 3.57 12.54
CA GLU A 283 19.87 4.22 11.65
C GLU A 283 20.22 5.64 12.16
N LYS A 284 19.22 6.46 12.49
CA LYS A 284 19.45 7.82 13.00
C LYS A 284 20.15 7.82 14.35
N SER A 285 19.86 6.85 15.23
CA SER A 285 20.57 6.70 16.50
C SER A 285 22.05 6.41 16.26
N ALA A 286 22.37 5.47 15.36
CA ALA A 286 23.76 5.14 15.02
C ALA A 286 24.50 6.33 14.38
N LEU A 287 23.83 7.11 13.53
CA LEU A 287 24.37 8.33 12.94
C LEU A 287 24.65 9.39 14.01
N PHE A 288 23.76 9.55 15.00
CA PHE A 288 23.96 10.45 16.13
C PHE A 288 25.19 10.05 16.95
N ASP A 289 25.32 8.78 17.34
CA ASP A 289 26.47 8.29 18.11
C ASP A 289 27.78 8.48 17.34
N THR A 290 27.76 8.21 16.03
CA THR A 290 28.90 8.45 15.13
C THR A 290 29.28 9.94 15.11
N ALA A 291 28.30 10.83 15.01
CA ALA A 291 28.55 12.27 15.04
C ALA A 291 29.07 12.73 16.41
N ALA A 292 28.46 12.28 17.50
CA ALA A 292 28.83 12.62 18.87
C ALA A 292 30.27 12.18 19.22
N SER A 293 30.71 11.02 18.70
CA SER A 293 32.08 10.53 18.90
C SER A 293 33.16 11.53 18.48
N LYS A 294 32.88 12.37 17.45
CA LYS A 294 33.80 13.42 16.97
C LYS A 294 33.96 14.57 17.95
N PHE A 295 33.02 14.73 18.89
CA PHE A 295 33.00 15.77 19.91
C PHE A 295 33.32 15.24 21.32
N SER A 296 33.63 13.95 21.44
CA SER A 296 34.12 13.40 22.70
C SER A 296 35.47 14.03 23.05
N ALA A 297 35.61 14.55 24.28
CA ALA A 297 36.85 15.14 24.74
C ALA A 297 37.95 14.07 24.70
N LYS A 298 39.02 14.31 23.92
CA LYS A 298 40.24 13.52 24.05
C LYS A 298 40.79 13.78 25.46
N VAL A 299 40.57 12.84 26.36
CA VAL A 299 41.24 12.87 27.67
C VAL A 299 42.72 12.66 27.38
N SER A 300 43.48 13.76 27.39
CA SER A 300 44.95 13.73 27.34
C SER A 300 45.43 12.98 28.58
N ALA A 301 46.06 11.82 28.38
CA ALA A 301 46.78 11.09 29.42
C ALA A 301 48.06 11.82 29.83
#